data_AF-X0X9U8-F1
#
_entry.id   AF-X0X9U8-F1
#
_cell.length_a   1.000
_cell.length_b   1.000
_cell.length_c   1.000
_cell.angle_alpha   90.00
_cell.angle_beta   90.00
_cell.angle_gamma   90.00
#
_symmetry.space_group_name_H-M   'P 1'
#
loop_
_entity.id
_entity.type
_entity.pdbx_description
1 polymer ?
#
loop_
_entity_poly.entity_id
_entity_poly.type
_entity_poly.pdbx_seq_one_letter_code
_entity_poly.pdbx_strand_id
1 'polypeptide(L)' 'IGNSYSSIFDAELTKVQDNLVKVCSWYDNEWGYSVRMVDLLEYIIGKE' A
#
# COMPACT_ATOMS: atom_id res chain seq x y z
N ILE A 1 7.91 -1.45 -9.95
CA ILE A 1 7.36 -2.34 -10.99
C ILE A 1 7.38 -3.75 -10.44
N GLY A 2 6.21 -4.39 -10.31
CA GLY A 2 6.04 -5.74 -9.76
C GLY A 2 6.10 -5.83 -8.23
N ASN A 3 5.91 -4.71 -7.52
CA ASN A 3 5.96 -4.72 -6.06
C ASN A 3 4.58 -5.07 -5.47
N SER A 4 4.50 -6.11 -4.65
CA SER A 4 3.24 -6.65 -4.11
C SER A 4 2.68 -5.86 -2.93
N TYR A 5 3.40 -4.89 -2.36
CA TYR A 5 2.91 -4.07 -1.26
C TYR A 5 1.87 -3.06 -1.75
N SER A 6 0.81 -2.85 -0.97
CA SER A 6 -0.22 -1.84 -1.24
C SER A 6 0.26 -0.40 -0.99
N SER A 7 1.32 -0.25 -0.19
CA SER A 7 1.86 1.04 0.21
C SER A 7 3.32 0.84 0.62
N ILE A 8 4.21 1.62 0.01
CA ILE A 8 5.64 1.68 0.33
C ILE A 8 5.92 3.10 0.78
N PHE A 9 6.08 3.26 2.10
CA PHE A 9 6.37 4.55 2.70
C PHE A 9 7.72 5.12 2.24
N ASP A 10 7.73 6.38 1.86
CA ASP A 10 8.92 7.12 1.46
C ASP A 10 9.31 8.12 2.55
N ALA A 11 10.30 7.73 3.36
CA ALA A 11 10.77 8.53 4.48
C ALA A 11 11.48 9.81 4.01
N GLU A 12 12.16 9.78 2.85
CA GLU A 12 12.93 10.92 2.35
C GLU A 12 12.02 12.06 1.86
N LEU A 13 10.83 11.72 1.37
CA LEU A 13 9.81 12.69 0.96
C LEU A 13 8.94 13.20 2.12
N THR A 14 9.11 12.66 3.33
CA THR A 14 8.33 13.05 4.50
C THR A 14 8.78 14.39 5.04
N LYS A 15 7.82 15.29 5.33
CA LYS A 15 8.08 16.62 5.89
C LYS A 15 7.18 16.91 7.07
N VAL A 16 7.72 17.59 8.07
CA VAL A 16 7.00 18.06 9.25
C VAL A 16 7.10 19.58 9.32
N GLN A 17 5.98 20.25 9.56
CA GLN A 17 5.91 21.68 9.85
C GLN A 17 4.91 21.88 11.00
N ASP A 18 5.41 22.20 12.19
CA ASP A 18 4.62 22.30 13.43
C ASP A 18 3.75 21.05 13.65
N ASN A 19 2.42 21.22 13.62
CA ASN A 19 1.44 20.15 13.80
C ASN A 19 0.95 19.55 12.46
N LEU A 20 1.58 19.88 11.33
CA LEU A 20 1.27 19.33 10.00
C LEU A 20 2.37 18.38 9.53
N VAL A 21 1.98 17.18 9.11
CA VAL A 21 2.88 16.18 8.54
C VAL A 21 2.45 15.84 7.13
N LYS A 22 3.39 15.95 6.18
CA LYS A 22 3.26 15.43 4.82
C LYS A 22 3.99 14.10 4.74
N VAL A 23 3.27 13.03 4.43
CA VAL A 23 3.83 11.71 4.11
C VAL A 23 3.65 11.40 2.64
N CYS A 24 4.53 10.59 2.07
CA CYS A 24 4.40 10.07 0.72
C CYS A 24 4.49 8.55 0.76
N SER A 25 3.71 7.89 -0.10
CA SER A 25 3.79 6.46 -0.31
C SER A 25 3.67 6.16 -1.79
N TRP A 26 4.51 5.25 -2.26
CA TRP A 26 4.41 4.66 -3.57
C TRP A 26 3.58 3.38 -3.52
N TYR A 27 2.99 3.02 -4.64
CA TYR A 27 2.40 1.72 -4.85
C TYR A 27 2.42 1.37 -6.33
N ASP A 28 2.55 0.09 -6.62
CA ASP A 28 2.33 -0.42 -7.96
C ASP A 28 0.82 -0.55 -8.16
N ASN A 29 0.23 0.35 -8.95
CA ASN A 29 -1.23 0.44 -9.08
C ASN A 29 -1.85 -0.77 -9.80
N GLU A 30 -1.08 -1.47 -10.64
CA GLU A 30 -1.57 -2.68 -11.32
C GLU A 30 -1.29 -3.92 -10.48
N TRP A 31 -0.04 -4.10 -10.05
CA TRP A 31 0.38 -5.33 -9.39
C TRP A 31 -0.07 -5.38 -7.93
N GLY A 32 0.18 -4.32 -7.16
CA GLY A 32 -0.18 -4.27 -5.74
C GLY A 32 -1.68 -4.43 -5.52
N TYR A 33 -2.50 -3.84 -6.39
CA TYR A 33 -3.96 -4.03 -6.36
C TYR A 33 -4.36 -5.47 -6.69
N SER A 34 -3.78 -6.04 -7.75
CA SER A 34 -4.08 -7.42 -8.16
C SER A 34 -3.75 -8.44 -7.06
N VAL A 35 -2.65 -8.26 -6.32
CA VAL A 35 -2.33 -9.14 -5.18
C VAL A 35 -3.37 -8.98 -4.06
N ARG A 36 -3.81 -7.75 -3.72
CA ARG A 36 -4.86 -7.55 -2.71
C ARG A 36 -6.20 -8.18 -3.07
N MET A 37 -6.53 -8.24 -4.36
CA MET A 37 -7.74 -8.93 -4.84
C MET A 37 -7.68 -10.43 -4.55
N VAL A 38 -6.51 -11.06 -4.73
CA VAL A 38 -6.30 -12.48 -4.40
C VAL A 38 -6.38 -12.69 -2.89
N ASP A 39 -5.68 -11.89 -2.10
CA ASP A 39 -5.71 -11.99 -0.63
C ASP A 39 -7.15 -11.83 -0.08
N LEU A 40 -7.93 -10.91 -0.66
CA LEU A 40 -9.33 -10.71 -0.29
C LEU A 40 -10.19 -11.94 -0.63
N LEU A 41 -9.97 -12.55 -1.80
CA LEU A 41 -10.67 -13.77 -2.19
C LEU A 41 -10.36 -14.93 -1.23
N GLU A 42 -9.09 -15.12 -0.89
CA GLU A 42 -8.66 -16.14 0.09
C GLU A 42 -9.29 -15.90 1.45
N TYR A 43 -9.34 -14.64 1.91
CA TYR A 43 -10.00 -14.27 3.16
C TYR A 43 -11.50 -14.57 3.14
N ILE A 44 -12.19 -14.35 2.01
CA ILE A 44 -13.62 -14.66 1.86
C ILE A 44 -13.84 -16.17 1.87
N ILE A 45 -13.00 -16.94 1.18
CA ILE A 45 -13.08 -18.41 1.13
C ILE A 45 -12.82 -19.02 2.50
N GLY A 46 -11.79 -18.55 3.22
CA GLY A 46 -11.44 -19.04 4.56
C GLY A 46 -12.39 -18.58 5.68
N LYS A 47 -13.46 -17.85 5.34
CA LYS A 47 -14.47 -17.35 6.28
C LYS A 47 -15.71 -18.23 6.40
N GLU A 48 -15.75 -19.37 5.71
CA GLU A 48 -16.71 -20.45 5.94
C GLU A 48 -16.26 -21.40 7.06
#